data_AF-A0A5J6H9E1-F1
#
_entry.id   AF-A0A5J6H9E1-F1
#
_cell.length_a   1.000
_cell.length_b   1.000
_cell.length_c   1.000
_cell.angle_alpha   90.00
_cell.angle_beta   90.00
_cell.angle_gamma   90.00
#
_symmetry.space_group_name_H-M   'P 1'
#
loop_
_entity.id
_entity.type
_entity.pdbx_description
1 polymer ?
#
loop_
_entity_poly.entity_id
_entity_poly.type
_entity_poly.pdbx_seq_one_letter_code
_entity_poly.pdbx_strand_id
1 'polypeptide(L)' 'MAKNQHSSSPGARWERAVVIGGGYAGLVTARVLADHFDEVLVLERDPLRSRRRSPAGPAAGVRSTPRCR' A
#
# COMPACT_ATOMS: atom_id res chain seq x y z
N MET A 1 -2.41 13.07 14.15
CA MET A 1 -2.00 14.27 13.37
C MET A 1 -0.92 13.85 12.40
N ALA A 2 -1.23 13.75 11.10
CA ALA A 2 -0.25 13.39 10.07
C ALA A 2 0.52 14.65 9.64
N LYS A 3 1.85 14.64 9.81
CA LYS A 3 2.72 15.75 9.38
C LYS A 3 2.85 15.64 7.85
N ASN A 4 2.23 16.57 7.12
CA ASN A 4 2.38 16.65 5.67
C ASN A 4 3.78 17.18 5.34
N GLN A 5 4.68 16.29 4.95
CA GLN A 5 6.12 16.53 4.69
C GLN A 5 6.41 17.35 3.41
N HIS A 6 5.51 18.24 3.01
CA HIS A 6 5.50 18.86 1.67
C HIS A 6 6.24 20.20 1.55
N SER A 7 6.93 20.67 2.58
CA SER A 7 7.56 22.00 2.52
C SER A 7 9.08 21.92 2.48
N SER A 8 9.64 21.89 1.28
CA SER A 8 10.97 22.47 1.02
C SER A 8 10.76 23.72 0.15
N SER A 9 11.17 24.89 0.63
CA SER A 9 11.23 26.16 -0.11
C SER A 9 12.57 26.85 0.23
N PRO A 10 13.08 27.81 -0.56
CA PRO A 10 13.05 27.98 -2.01
C PRO A 10 14.48 28.19 -2.56
N GLY A 11 14.94 27.31 -3.44
CA GLY A 11 16.26 27.41 -4.08
C GLY A 11 16.35 26.65 -5.40
N ALA A 12 15.26 26.60 -6.17
CA ALA A 12 15.15 26.15 -7.57
C ALA A 12 16.03 24.96 -7.99
N ARG A 13 16.11 23.92 -7.16
CA ARG A 13 16.53 22.58 -7.55
C ARG A 13 15.39 21.67 -7.11
N TRP A 14 14.84 20.91 -8.04
CA TRP A 14 13.76 20.01 -7.69
C TRP A 14 14.33 18.87 -6.83
N GLU A 15 14.10 18.92 -5.51
CA GLU A 15 14.66 17.94 -4.56
C GLU A 15 13.97 16.57 -4.66
N ARG A 16 12.67 16.56 -4.99
CA ARG A 16 11.83 15.37 -4.92
C ARG A 16 10.93 15.21 -6.14
N ALA A 17 10.78 13.97 -6.61
CA ALA A 17 9.86 13.58 -7.66
C ALA A 17 8.89 12.50 -7.17
N VAL A 18 7.68 12.48 -7.74
CA VAL A 18 6.67 11.45 -7.46
C VAL A 18 6.24 10.79 -8.76
N VAL A 19 6.28 9.46 -8.79
CA VAL A 19 5.80 8.63 -9.90
C VAL A 19 4.55 7.88 -9.45
N ILE A 20 3.45 8.02 -10.19
CA ILE A 20 2.20 7.29 -9.94
C ILE A 20 2.14 6.13 -10.92
N GLY A 21 2.20 4.91 -10.40
CA GLY A 21 2.29 3.67 -11.15
C GLY A 21 3.61 2.94 -10.91
N GLY A 22 3.57 1.79 -10.26
CA GLY A 22 4.70 0.87 -10.02
C GLY A 22 4.88 -0.20 -11.11
N GLY A 23 4.20 -0.04 -12.25
CA GLY A 23 4.39 -0.88 -13.43
C GLY A 23 5.68 -0.55 -14.19
N TYR A 24 5.92 -1.26 -15.30
CA TYR A 24 7.16 -1.15 -16.08
C TYR A 24 7.48 0.30 -16.51
N ALA A 25 6.50 1.02 -17.04
CA ALA A 25 6.66 2.40 -17.46
C ALA A 25 7.04 3.33 -16.28
N GLY A 26 6.43 3.11 -15.11
CA GLY A 26 6.68 3.92 -13.93
C GLY A 26 8.06 3.68 -13.33
N LEU A 27 8.51 2.43 -13.27
CA LEU A 27 9.85 2.11 -12.78
C LEU A 27 10.95 2.60 -13.72
N VAL A 28 10.75 2.51 -15.03
CA VAL A 28 11.68 3.10 -16.01
C VAL A 28 11.73 4.62 -15.86
N THR A 29 10.57 5.27 -15.69
CA THR A 29 10.50 6.71 -15.44
C THR A 29 11.21 7.09 -14.14
N ALA A 30 10.99 6.35 -13.06
CA ALA A 30 11.63 6.56 -11.77
C ALA A 30 13.15 6.44 -11.86
N ARG A 31 13.67 5.50 -12.66
CA ARG A 31 15.11 5.35 -12.90
C ARG A 31 15.70 6.59 -13.57
N VAL A 32 15.06 7.11 -14.60
CA VAL A 32 15.51 8.34 -15.28
C VAL A 32 15.46 9.53 -14.33
N LEU A 33 14.41 9.65 -13.51
CA LEU A 33 14.31 10.73 -12.52
C LEU A 33 15.35 10.62 -11.39
N ALA A 34 15.81 9.43 -11.04
CA ALA A 34 16.80 9.24 -9.99
C ALA A 34 18.18 9.85 -10.33
N ASP A 35 18.47 10.11 -11.61
CA ASP A 35 19.70 10.79 -12.03
C ASP A 35 19.61 12.33 -11.89
N HIS A 36 18.41 12.86 -11.62
CA HIS A 36 18.14 14.31 -11.61
C HIS A 36 17.57 14.84 -10.28
N PHE A 37 17.04 13.97 -9.43
CA PHE A 37 16.39 14.32 -8.16
C PHE A 37 17.03 13.54 -7.01
N ASP A 38 17.11 14.15 -5.83
CA ASP A 38 17.68 13.51 -4.64
C ASP A 38 16.78 12.38 -4.10
N GLU A 39 15.46 12.49 -4.30
CA GLU A 39 14.49 11.50 -3.86
C GLU A 39 13.38 11.29 -4.92
N VAL A 40 13.08 10.03 -5.21
CA VAL A 40 11.97 9.63 -6.10
C VAL A 40 11.04 8.68 -5.37
N LEU A 41 9.79 9.12 -5.15
CA LEU A 41 8.75 8.32 -4.51
C LEU A 41 7.87 7.64 -5.57
N VAL A 42 7.80 6.31 -5.57
CA VAL A 42 6.92 5.55 -6.45
C VAL A 42 5.67 5.12 -5.68
N LEU A 43 4.50 5.53 -6.15
CA LEU A 43 3.20 5.22 -5.57
C LEU A 43 2.45 4.23 -6.47
N GLU A 44 2.10 3.07 -5.94
CA GLU A 44 1.27 2.08 -6.64
C GLU A 44 -0.05 1.86 -5.91
N ARG A 45 -1.13 1.66 -6.67
CA ARG A 45 -2.44 1.37 -6.11
C ARG A 45 -2.48 -0.07 -5.59
N ASP A 46 -2.52 -0.23 -4.28
CA ASP A 46 -2.90 -1.51 -3.67
C ASP A 46 -4.43 -1.68 -3.75
N PRO A 47 -4.97 -2.69 -4.46
CA PRO A 47 -6.39 -2.99 -4.37
C PRO A 47 -6.70 -3.37 -2.92
N LEU A 48 -7.44 -2.50 -2.23
CA LEU A 48 -7.98 -2.79 -0.90
C LEU A 48 -8.66 -4.15 -0.95
N ARG A 49 -7.99 -5.19 -0.44
CA ARG A 49 -8.64 -6.46 -0.14
C ARG A 49 -9.72 -6.07 0.83
N SER A 50 -10.98 -6.10 0.40
CA SER A 50 -12.11 -5.99 1.31
C SER A 50 -11.79 -6.96 2.42
N ARG A 51 -11.46 -6.44 3.61
CA ARG A 51 -11.22 -7.23 4.81
C ARG A 51 -12.28 -8.31 4.77
N ARG A 52 -11.88 -9.57 4.53
CA ARG A 52 -12.82 -10.66 4.73
C ARG A 52 -13.27 -10.43 6.15
N ARG A 53 -14.50 -9.98 6.31
CA ARG A 53 -15.23 -10.17 7.54
C ARG A 53 -15.25 -11.69 7.63
N SER A 54 -14.21 -12.27 8.26
CA SER A 54 -14.32 -13.62 8.74
C SER A 54 -15.61 -13.60 9.56
N PRO A 55 -16.66 -14.31 9.13
CA PRO A 55 -17.81 -14.43 9.99
C PRO A 55 -17.27 -14.99 11.30
N ALA A 56 -17.67 -14.37 12.40
CA ALA A 56 -17.46 -14.94 13.71
C ALA A 56 -17.93 -16.41 13.70
N GLY A 57 -17.13 -17.33 14.25
CA GLY A 57 -17.50 -18.72 14.53
C GLY A 57 -16.66 -19.77 13.75
N PRO A 58 -16.46 -20.98 14.32
CA PRO A 58 -17.46 -21.70 15.09
C PRO A 58 -17.13 -21.80 16.58
N ALA A 59 -18.00 -21.27 17.43
CA ALA A 59 -18.24 -21.90 18.73
C ALA A 59 -19.34 -22.93 18.52
N ALA A 60 -19.00 -24.14 18.06
CA ALA A 60 -19.87 -25.32 18.16
C ALA A 60 -19.05 -26.55 17.75
N GLY A 61 -18.40 -27.17 18.72
CA GLY A 61 -18.10 -28.59 18.60
C GLY A 61 -19.42 -29.34 18.44
N VAL A 62 -19.70 -29.81 17.23
CA VAL A 62 -20.79 -30.73 16.95
C VAL A 62 -20.45 -32.07 17.62
N ARG A 63 -20.93 -32.27 18.86
CA ARG A 63 -20.94 -33.60 19.46
C ARG A 63 -22.14 -34.36 18.89
N SER A 64 -21.88 -35.13 17.84
CA SER A 64 -22.80 -36.17 17.37
C SER A 64 -22.68 -37.39 18.26
N THR A 65 -23.62 -37.59 19.19
CA THR A 65 -23.91 -38.92 19.74
C THR A 65 -25.41 -39.08 19.89
N PRO A 66 -26.06 -39.96 19.10
CA PRO A 66 -27.30 -40.56 19.52
C PRO A 66 -26.95 -41.81 20.36
N ARG A 67 -27.27 -41.79 21.65
CA ARG A 67 -27.43 -43.01 22.44
C ARG A 67 -28.73 -42.91 23.22
N CYS A 68 -29.77 -43.55 22.70
CA CYS A 68 -30.83 -44.13 23.48
C CYS A 68 -31.06 -45.55 22.92
N ARG A 69 -30.72 -46.56 23.73
CA ARG A 69 -31.29 -47.90 23.67
C ARG A 69 -32.09 -48.07 24.95
#